data_AF-S0GG56-F1
#
_entry.id   AF-S0GG56-F1
#
_cell.length_a   1.000
_cell.length_b   1.000
_cell.length_c   1.000
_cell.angle_alpha   90.00
_cell.angle_beta   90.00
_cell.angle_gamma   90.00
#
_symmetry.space_group_name_H-M   'P 1'
#
loop_
_entity.id
_entity.type
_entity.pdbx_description
1 polymer ?
#
loop_
_entity_poly.entity_id
_entity_poly.type
_entity_poly.pdbx_seq_one_letter_code
_entity_poly.pdbx_strand_id
1 'polypeptide(L)'
;MDNNNITGIKGYYYLLQQITSLLNLSLPEIRQKYINYPYCLIDYFEKNVEEKSIEIRFDQEAFTMTCLFSNEGKCEFVYLFPDKNEYVKGFISYLEITQNYDYLMNRWAIPGCYIKAKAIEHLSNNICLMFYN
;
A
#
# COMPACT_ATOMS: atom_id res chain seq x y z
N MET A 1 -27.74 7.79 -7.23
CA MET A 1 -26.60 7.12 -6.56
C MET A 1 -26.00 6.18 -7.59
N ASP A 2 -24.88 6.58 -8.18
CA ASP A 2 -24.33 5.91 -9.37
C ASP A 2 -23.68 4.57 -9.00
N ASN A 3 -24.08 3.51 -9.69
CA ASN A 3 -23.54 2.15 -9.51
C ASN A 3 -22.00 2.11 -9.67
N ASN A 4 -21.40 3.05 -10.40
CA ASN A 4 -19.95 3.19 -10.54
C ASN A 4 -19.25 3.55 -9.22
N ASN A 5 -19.90 4.32 -8.33
CA ASN A 5 -19.33 4.66 -7.01
C ASN A 5 -19.33 3.44 -6.08
N ILE A 6 -20.34 2.58 -6.15
CA ILE A 6 -20.45 1.38 -5.30
C ILE A 6 -19.37 0.35 -5.68
N THR A 7 -19.09 0.19 -6.97
CA THR A 7 -18.03 -0.70 -7.48
C THR A 7 -16.64 -0.20 -7.05
N GLY A 8 -16.38 1.11 -7.12
CA GLY A 8 -15.13 1.71 -6.66
C GLY A 8 -14.90 1.55 -5.14
N ILE A 9 -15.94 1.80 -4.32
CA ILE A 9 -15.85 1.68 -2.86
C ILE A 9 -15.56 0.24 -2.41
N LYS A 10 -16.16 -0.77 -3.06
CA LYS A 10 -15.88 -2.18 -2.75
C LYS A 10 -14.43 -2.56 -3.09
N GLY A 11 -13.90 -2.05 -4.20
CA GLY A 11 -12.50 -2.24 -4.58
C GLY A 11 -11.52 -1.66 -3.56
N TYR A 12 -11.73 -0.41 -3.12
CA TYR A 12 -10.86 0.21 -2.11
C TYR A 12 -10.96 -0.44 -0.73
N TYR A 13 -12.15 -0.89 -0.33
CA TYR A 13 -12.29 -1.68 0.90
C TYR A 13 -11.49 -2.98 0.85
N TYR A 14 -11.60 -3.72 -0.25
CA TYR A 14 -10.83 -4.96 -0.45
C TYR A 14 -9.33 -4.68 -0.43
N LEU A 15 -8.87 -3.66 -1.15
CA LEU A 15 -7.47 -3.26 -1.20
C LEU A 15 -6.94 -2.85 0.18
N LEU A 16 -7.73 -2.10 0.95
CA LEU A 16 -7.40 -1.75 2.33
C LEU A 16 -7.22 -2.99 3.20
N GLN A 17 -8.12 -3.97 3.13
CA GLN A 17 -7.99 -5.23 3.88
C GLN A 17 -6.78 -6.05 3.46
N GLN A 18 -6.50 -6.12 2.16
CA GLN A 18 -5.31 -6.81 1.66
C GLN A 18 -4.05 -6.21 2.26
N ILE A 19 -3.89 -4.89 2.17
CA ILE A 19 -2.68 -4.18 2.61
C ILE A 19 -2.47 -4.27 4.13
N THR A 20 -3.51 -4.02 4.93
CA THR A 20 -3.39 -4.03 6.40
C THR A 20 -2.98 -5.39 6.92
N SER A 21 -3.44 -6.46 6.27
CA SER A 21 -3.11 -7.83 6.63
C SER A 21 -1.69 -8.27 6.23
N LEU A 22 -0.86 -7.38 5.67
CA LEU A 22 0.55 -7.66 5.35
C LEU A 22 1.52 -7.16 6.39
N LEU A 23 1.12 -6.15 7.15
CA LEU A 23 1.94 -5.62 8.22
C LEU A 23 2.23 -6.75 9.21
N ASN A 24 3.50 -6.86 9.61
CA ASN A 24 4.05 -7.95 10.45
C ASN A 24 4.15 -9.34 9.79
N LEU A 25 3.83 -9.50 8.51
CA LEU A 25 4.14 -10.73 7.76
C LEU A 25 5.59 -10.74 7.29
N SER A 26 6.17 -11.93 7.21
CA SER A 26 7.49 -12.17 6.62
C SER A 26 7.42 -12.29 5.09
N LEU A 27 8.55 -12.12 4.42
CA LEU A 27 8.63 -12.26 2.96
C LEU A 27 8.08 -13.61 2.45
N PRO A 28 8.40 -14.79 3.05
CA PRO A 28 7.80 -16.05 2.63
C PRO A 28 6.28 -16.10 2.77
N GLU A 29 5.72 -15.53 3.84
CA GLU A 29 4.26 -15.46 4.06
C GLU A 29 3.58 -14.59 3.00
N ILE A 30 4.18 -13.43 2.66
CA ILE A 30 3.66 -12.54 1.61
C ILE A 30 3.76 -13.22 0.24
N ARG A 31 4.88 -13.89 -0.08
CA ARG A 31 5.04 -14.64 -1.34
C ARG A 31 4.00 -15.74 -1.48
N GLN A 32 3.72 -16.48 -0.39
CA GLN A 32 2.71 -17.53 -0.40
C GLN A 32 1.30 -16.94 -0.60
N LYS A 33 1.01 -15.82 0.04
CA LYS A 33 -0.28 -15.12 -0.08
C LYS A 33 -0.56 -14.62 -1.50
N TYR A 34 0.47 -14.13 -2.19
CA TYR A 34 0.36 -13.56 -3.54
C TYR A 34 0.99 -14.45 -4.62
N ILE A 35 1.00 -15.77 -4.41
CA ILE A 35 1.62 -16.73 -5.34
C ILE A 35 1.06 -16.67 -6.77
N ASN A 36 -0.20 -16.23 -6.91
CA ASN A 36 -0.90 -16.12 -8.20
C ASN A 36 -0.87 -14.70 -8.79
N TYR A 37 -0.19 -13.76 -8.14
CA TYR A 37 -0.03 -12.39 -8.64
C TYR A 37 1.37 -12.22 -9.24
N PRO A 38 1.54 -11.34 -10.24
CA PRO A 38 2.87 -10.94 -10.65
C PRO A 38 3.57 -10.24 -9.49
N TYR A 39 4.80 -10.66 -9.18
CA TYR A 39 5.61 -10.01 -8.16
C TYR A 39 7.09 -9.92 -8.58
N CYS A 40 7.76 -8.90 -8.07
CA CYS A 40 9.20 -8.69 -8.20
C CYS A 40 9.84 -8.75 -6.81
N LEU A 41 10.99 -9.43 -6.71
CA LEU A 41 11.82 -9.40 -5.50
C LEU A 41 13.01 -8.49 -5.76
N ILE A 42 13.31 -7.62 -4.80
CA ILE A 42 14.45 -6.72 -4.87
C ILE A 42 15.32 -7.01 -3.67
N ASP A 43 16.56 -7.42 -3.94
CA ASP A 43 17.62 -7.54 -2.94
C ASP A 43 18.60 -6.37 -3.17
N TYR A 44 18.72 -5.50 -2.18
CA TYR A 44 19.61 -4.34 -2.20
C TYR A 44 20.83 -4.62 -1.32
N PHE A 45 22.01 -4.35 -1.87
CA PHE A 45 23.29 -4.54 -1.16
C PHE A 45 24.13 -3.27 -1.27
N GLU A 46 24.41 -2.64 -0.14
CA GLU A 46 25.33 -1.51 -0.05
C GLU A 46 26.26 -1.65 1.15
N LYS A 47 27.54 -1.95 0.89
CA LYS A 47 28.56 -2.18 1.92
C LYS A 47 28.11 -3.26 2.92
N ASN A 48 27.67 -2.85 4.10
CA ASN A 48 27.22 -3.72 5.19
C ASN A 48 25.69 -3.70 5.36
N VAL A 49 24.96 -3.11 4.41
CA VAL A 49 23.50 -3.04 4.37
C VAL A 49 22.99 -4.06 3.36
N GLU A 50 22.15 -4.98 3.82
CA GLU A 50 21.32 -5.85 2.98
C GLU A 50 19.85 -5.51 3.28
N GLU A 51 19.11 -5.07 2.28
CA GLU A 51 17.69 -4.79 2.38
C GLU A 51 16.92 -5.63 1.37
N LYS A 52 15.70 -6.04 1.74
CA LYS A 52 14.81 -6.78 0.85
C LYS A 52 13.52 -6.00 0.69
N SER A 53 12.94 -6.08 -0.50
CA SER A 53 11.57 -5.69 -0.73
C SER A 53 10.88 -6.64 -1.70
N ILE A 54 9.56 -6.60 -1.69
CA ILE A 54 8.73 -7.28 -2.68
C ILE A 54 7.73 -6.29 -3.26
N GLU A 55 7.62 -6.27 -4.58
CA GLU A 55 6.59 -5.54 -5.30
C GLU A 55 5.56 -6.51 -5.83
N ILE A 56 4.27 -6.23 -5.63
CA ILE A 56 3.14 -7.06 -6.04
C ILE A 56 2.20 -6.23 -6.90
N ARG A 57 1.82 -6.79 -8.04
CA ARG A 57 0.96 -6.13 -9.02
C ARG A 57 -0.50 -6.54 -8.85
N PHE A 58 -1.39 -5.56 -8.70
CA PHE A 58 -2.84 -5.72 -8.70
C PHE A 58 -3.40 -5.21 -10.03
N ASP A 59 -3.40 -6.08 -11.05
CA ASP A 59 -3.77 -5.69 -12.42
C ASP A 59 -5.23 -5.26 -12.57
N GLN A 60 -6.15 -5.84 -11.78
CA GLN A 60 -7.58 -5.49 -11.84
C GLN A 60 -7.84 -4.11 -11.24
N GLU A 61 -7.16 -3.79 -10.14
CA GLU A 61 -7.29 -2.53 -9.42
C GLU A 61 -6.37 -1.42 -9.99
N ALA A 62 -5.43 -1.77 -10.87
CA ALA A 62 -4.42 -0.87 -11.45
C ALA A 62 -3.53 -0.22 -10.37
N PHE A 63 -3.07 -1.03 -9.43
CA PHE A 63 -2.12 -0.64 -8.39
C PHE A 63 -0.91 -1.57 -8.34
N THR A 64 0.19 -1.02 -7.84
CA THR A 64 1.39 -1.78 -7.46
C THR A 64 1.68 -1.52 -6.00
N MET A 65 1.98 -2.57 -5.25
CA MET A 65 2.24 -2.54 -3.83
C MET A 65 3.68 -2.94 -3.55
N THR A 66 4.42 -2.13 -2.81
CA THR A 66 5.80 -2.43 -2.40
C THR A 66 5.85 -2.62 -0.90
N CYS A 67 6.29 -3.79 -0.44
CA CYS A 67 6.50 -4.09 0.97
C CYS A 67 7.98 -3.96 1.33
N LEU A 68 8.28 -3.19 2.37
CA LEU A 68 9.62 -3.08 2.95
C LEU A 68 9.66 -3.82 4.29
N PHE A 69 10.76 -4.51 4.55
CA PHE A 69 10.94 -5.35 5.72
C PHE A 69 11.89 -4.71 6.72
N SER A 70 11.58 -4.84 8.01
CA SER A 70 12.48 -4.51 9.10
C SER A 70 13.66 -5.49 9.17
N ASN A 71 14.64 -5.18 10.01
CA ASN A 71 15.78 -6.07 10.28
C ASN A 71 15.35 -7.43 10.88
N GLU A 72 14.16 -7.53 11.45
CA GLU A 72 13.58 -8.78 11.95
C GLU A 72 12.88 -9.59 10.84
N GLY A 73 12.93 -9.11 9.59
CA GLY A 73 12.32 -9.75 8.44
C GLY A 73 10.79 -9.63 8.40
N LYS A 74 10.22 -8.65 9.11
CA LYS A 74 8.78 -8.39 9.16
C LYS A 74 8.42 -7.16 8.34
N CYS A 75 7.32 -7.23 7.58
CA CYS A 75 6.83 -6.13 6.78
C CYS A 75 6.44 -4.96 7.69
N GLU A 76 7.18 -3.86 7.57
CA GLU A 76 7.02 -2.66 8.40
C GLU A 76 6.29 -1.56 7.62
N PHE A 77 6.58 -1.47 6.32
CA PHE A 77 5.99 -0.47 5.44
C PHE A 77 5.36 -1.14 4.22
N VAL A 78 4.19 -0.65 3.84
CA VAL A 78 3.60 -0.94 2.53
C VAL A 78 3.36 0.37 1.80
N TYR A 79 3.92 0.50 0.60
CA TYR A 79 3.65 1.60 -0.31
C TYR A 79 2.71 1.15 -1.40
N LEU A 80 1.65 1.90 -1.63
CA LEU A 80 0.67 1.64 -2.66
C LEU A 80 0.76 2.73 -3.74
N PHE A 81 1.13 2.31 -4.94
CA PHE A 81 1.32 3.15 -6.11
C PHE A 81 0.19 2.91 -7.10
N PRO A 82 -0.55 3.95 -7.50
CA PRO A 82 -1.54 3.82 -8.55
C PRO A 82 -0.88 3.87 -9.94
N ASP A 83 -1.50 3.25 -10.93
CA ASP A 83 -1.14 3.47 -12.34
C ASP A 83 -1.48 4.88 -12.83
N LYS A 84 -2.45 5.53 -12.18
CA LYS A 84 -2.90 6.89 -12.48
C LYS A 84 -3.29 7.63 -11.21
N ASN A 85 -2.95 8.92 -11.14
CA ASN A 85 -3.30 9.78 -9.99
C ASN A 85 -4.81 9.81 -9.65
N GLU A 86 -5.71 9.55 -10.59
CA GLU A 86 -7.15 9.49 -10.32
C GLU A 86 -7.53 8.35 -9.36
N TYR A 87 -6.83 7.21 -9.40
CA TYR A 87 -7.12 6.05 -8.55
C TYR A 87 -6.73 6.30 -7.09
N VAL A 88 -5.57 6.93 -6.85
CA VAL A 88 -5.18 7.31 -5.48
C VAL A 88 -6.07 8.41 -4.92
N LYS A 89 -6.52 9.37 -5.75
CA LYS A 89 -7.52 10.36 -5.31
C LYS A 89 -8.83 9.69 -4.90
N GLY A 90 -9.31 8.72 -5.68
CA GLY A 90 -10.48 7.92 -5.33
C GLY A 90 -10.31 7.16 -4.02
N PHE A 91 -9.13 6.57 -3.78
CA PHE A 91 -8.83 5.90 -2.50
C PHE A 91 -8.79 6.91 -1.34
N ILE A 92 -8.14 8.07 -1.51
CA ILE A 92 -8.12 9.12 -0.48
C ILE A 92 -9.54 9.56 -0.13
N SER A 93 -10.41 9.82 -1.12
CA SER A 93 -11.81 10.16 -0.85
C SER A 93 -12.56 9.05 -0.13
N TYR A 94 -12.27 7.78 -0.43
CA TYR A 94 -12.80 6.65 0.34
C TYR A 94 -12.33 6.67 1.81
N LEU A 95 -11.05 6.96 2.06
CA LEU A 95 -10.52 7.08 3.43
C LEU A 95 -11.13 8.27 4.18
N GLU A 96 -11.32 9.41 3.53
CA GLU A 96 -11.98 10.60 4.09
C GLU A 96 -13.43 10.31 4.54
N ILE A 97 -14.14 9.44 3.82
CA ILE A 97 -15.52 9.05 4.16
C ILE A 97 -15.55 8.01 5.28
N THR A 98 -14.56 7.11 5.33
CA THR A 98 -14.65 5.88 6.15
C THR A 98 -13.75 5.86 7.39
N GLN A 99 -12.72 6.70 7.44
CA GLN A 99 -11.70 6.68 8.48
C GLN A 99 -11.52 8.06 9.11
N ASN A 100 -11.07 8.08 10.37
CA ASN A 100 -10.75 9.32 11.06
C ASN A 100 -9.36 9.81 10.67
N TYR A 101 -9.28 11.06 10.23
CA TYR A 101 -8.03 11.72 9.92
C TYR A 101 -7.47 12.46 11.14
N ASP A 102 -6.22 12.18 11.49
CA ASP A 102 -5.45 12.91 12.49
C ASP A 102 -4.69 14.04 11.80
N TYR A 103 -5.19 15.25 11.94
CA TYR A 103 -4.60 16.46 11.35
C TYR A 103 -3.28 16.88 12.01
N LEU A 104 -3.06 16.54 13.28
CA LEU A 104 -1.82 16.87 13.97
C LEU A 104 -0.68 15.99 13.47
N MET A 105 -0.98 14.72 13.21
CA MET A 105 0.00 13.74 12.72
C MET A 105 0.00 13.59 11.19
N ASN A 106 -0.93 14.25 10.49
CA ASN A 106 -1.08 14.24 9.03
C ASN A 106 -1.21 12.80 8.48
N ARG A 107 -2.14 12.01 9.04
CA ARG A 107 -2.38 10.59 8.72
C ARG A 107 -3.80 10.13 9.06
N TRP A 108 -4.30 9.10 8.37
CA TRP A 108 -5.46 8.34 8.84
C TRP A 108 -5.00 7.30 9.89
N ALA A 109 -5.84 7.08 10.90
CA ALA A 109 -5.65 6.02 11.88
C ALA A 109 -6.73 4.96 11.73
N ILE A 110 -6.32 3.71 11.55
CA ILE A 110 -7.22 2.56 11.48
C ILE A 110 -6.75 1.49 12.47
N PRO A 111 -7.60 0.52 12.87
CA PRO A 111 -7.19 -0.51 13.82
C PRO A 111 -5.94 -1.25 13.34
N GLY A 112 -4.85 -1.09 14.07
CA GLY A 112 -3.59 -1.78 13.81
C GLY A 112 -2.67 -1.15 12.76
N CYS A 113 -3.00 -0.01 12.15
CA CYS A 113 -2.05 0.73 11.31
C CYS A 113 -2.41 2.20 11.06
N TYR A 114 -1.44 2.93 10.54
CA TYR A 114 -1.57 4.30 10.05
C TYR A 114 -1.42 4.36 8.54
N ILE A 115 -2.09 5.33 7.93
CA ILE A 115 -2.03 5.57 6.49
C ILE A 115 -1.64 7.03 6.24
N LYS A 116 -0.66 7.27 5.37
CA LYS A 116 -0.25 8.61 4.98
C LYS A 116 -0.16 8.74 3.47
N ALA A 117 -0.78 9.78 2.92
CA ALA A 117 -0.52 10.17 1.54
C ALA A 117 0.85 10.86 1.46
N LYS A 118 1.70 10.42 0.54
CA LYS A 118 3.01 11.00 0.29
C LYS A 118 3.10 11.48 -1.15
N ALA A 119 3.59 12.70 -1.32
CA ALA A 119 3.99 13.18 -2.63
C ALA A 119 5.35 12.57 -3.00
N ILE A 120 5.52 12.20 -4.27
CA ILE A 120 6.78 11.74 -4.83
C ILE A 120 7.21 12.74 -5.87
N GLU A 121 8.25 13.50 -5.53
CA GLU A 121 8.85 14.47 -6.44
C GLU A 121 9.48 13.70 -7.62
N HIS A 122 9.29 14.19 -8.85
CA HIS A 122 9.84 13.65 -10.11
C HIS A 122 9.12 12.48 -10.80
N LEU A 123 7.97 12.00 -10.31
CA LEU A 123 7.12 11.04 -11.05
C LEU A 123 5.86 11.72 -11.59
N SER A 124 5.34 11.25 -12.73
CA SER A 124 4.04 11.69 -13.29
C SER A 124 2.84 11.20 -12.48
N ASN A 125 3.04 10.15 -11.67
CA ASN A 125 2.16 9.73 -10.61
C ASN A 125 2.76 10.14 -9.26
N ASN A 126 2.43 11.35 -8.84
CA ASN A 126 3.18 12.07 -7.82
C ASN A 126 2.67 11.77 -6.41
N ILE A 127 1.75 10.81 -6.23
CA ILE A 127 1.14 10.51 -4.92
C ILE A 127 1.06 8.99 -4.72
N CYS A 128 1.57 8.52 -3.58
CA CYS A 128 1.37 7.16 -3.09
C CYS A 128 0.73 7.16 -1.70
N LEU A 129 0.15 6.03 -1.30
CA LEU A 129 -0.29 5.79 0.08
C LEU A 129 0.74 4.91 0.79
N MET A 130 1.16 5.33 1.98
CA MET A 130 2.10 4.59 2.83
C MET A 130 1.35 4.07 4.06
N PHE A 131 1.46 2.78 4.32
CA PHE A 131 0.87 2.06 5.45
C PHE A 131 1.99 1.59 6.38
N TYR A 132 1.79 1.76 7.69
CA TYR A 132 2.78 1.41 8.71
C TYR A 132 2.16 1.25 10.10
N ASN A 133 2.86 0.59 11.01
CA ASN A 133 2.45 0.45 12.42
C ASN A 133 2.98 1.57 13.31
#